data_AF-A0AAD7IDL2-F1
#
_entry.id   AF-A0AAD7IDL2-F1
#
_cell.length_a   1.000
_cell.length_b   1.000
_cell.length_c   1.000
_cell.angle_alpha   90.00
_cell.angle_beta   90.00
_cell.angle_gamma   90.00
#
_symmetry.space_group_name_H-M   'P 1'
#
loop_
_entity.id
_entity.type
_entity.pdbx_description
1 polymer ?
#
loop_
_entity_poly.entity_id
_entity_poly.type
_entity_poly.pdbx_seq_one_letter_code
_entity_poly.pdbx_strand_id
1 'polypeptide(L)'
;MSSRSETPEPSRVQGRRNNTGVQLLDNEGGISDQLEVCLKHIFGKYCIPPAPVPVAADNRVLLVPPEGAYLSQEGLDAWARDTNGAPFSQETKEELVEFLDVTDDGELTFKGFLQIYQLQTENDEEETWRDLSNHGFDRTLRLVATRTEEVNDGGASNDPQP
;
A
#
# COMPACT_ATOMS: atom_id res chain seq x y z
N MET A 1 -12.04 -56.37 -16.70
CA MET A 1 -11.89 -55.71 -15.38
C MET A 1 -11.46 -54.29 -15.65
N SER A 2 -12.41 -53.34 -15.60
CA SER A 2 -12.14 -51.92 -15.85
C SER A 2 -11.86 -51.23 -14.52
N SER A 3 -10.60 -50.87 -14.29
CA SER A 3 -10.21 -50.03 -13.16
C SER A 3 -10.31 -48.57 -13.59
N ARG A 4 -11.39 -47.91 -13.16
CA ARG A 4 -11.39 -46.45 -12.98
C ARG A 4 -10.39 -46.15 -11.88
N SER A 5 -9.32 -45.44 -12.21
CA SER A 5 -8.56 -44.68 -11.22
C SER A 5 -8.80 -43.21 -11.52
N GLU A 6 -9.72 -42.62 -10.76
CA GLU A 6 -9.79 -41.18 -10.50
C GLU A 6 -8.41 -40.71 -10.06
N THR A 7 -7.76 -39.91 -10.89
CA THR A 7 -6.67 -39.04 -10.43
C THR A 7 -7.29 -37.73 -9.94
N PRO A 8 -7.08 -37.34 -8.67
CA PRO A 8 -7.48 -36.02 -8.20
C PRO A 8 -6.60 -34.97 -8.90
N GLU A 9 -7.22 -33.98 -9.55
CA GLU A 9 -6.49 -32.82 -10.08
C GLU A 9 -5.79 -32.08 -8.93
N PRO A 10 -4.44 -31.92 -8.95
CA PRO A 10 -3.79 -31.09 -7.98
C PRO A 10 -3.89 -29.62 -8.41
N SER A 11 -4.52 -28.84 -7.54
CA SER A 11 -4.23 -27.42 -7.28
C SER A 11 -4.56 -26.44 -8.40
N ARG A 12 -5.84 -26.10 -8.48
CA ARG A 12 -6.32 -24.84 -9.04
C ARG A 12 -6.16 -23.72 -8.00
N VAL A 13 -4.93 -23.39 -7.63
CA VAL A 13 -4.59 -22.18 -6.87
C VAL A 13 -3.39 -21.56 -7.56
N GLN A 14 -3.66 -20.85 -8.65
CA GLN A 14 -2.67 -20.06 -9.34
C GLN A 14 -2.77 -18.62 -8.83
N GLY A 15 -2.58 -18.43 -7.52
CA GLY A 15 -2.14 -17.15 -7.00
C GLY A 15 -0.80 -16.84 -7.65
N ARG A 16 -0.71 -15.72 -8.36
CA ARG A 16 0.53 -15.27 -9.02
C ARG A 16 1.62 -15.19 -7.96
N ARG A 17 2.47 -16.21 -7.90
CA ARG A 17 3.64 -16.20 -7.04
C ARG A 17 4.59 -15.15 -7.59
N ASN A 18 4.78 -14.06 -6.85
CA ASN A 18 5.90 -13.17 -7.12
C ASN A 18 7.21 -13.98 -6.97
N ASN A 19 8.24 -13.68 -7.77
CA ASN A 19 9.47 -14.49 -7.88
C ASN A 19 10.27 -14.58 -6.57
N THR A 20 9.88 -13.81 -5.55
CA THR A 20 10.45 -13.76 -4.19
C THR A 20 9.73 -14.69 -3.19
N GLY A 21 8.62 -15.32 -3.57
CA GLY A 21 7.82 -16.19 -2.71
C GLY A 21 6.88 -15.47 -1.74
N VAL A 22 6.82 -14.14 -1.79
CA VAL A 22 5.86 -13.32 -1.03
C VAL A 22 4.52 -13.28 -1.74
N GLN A 23 3.44 -13.49 -0.99
CA GLN A 23 2.07 -13.41 -1.46
C GLN A 23 1.38 -12.22 -0.81
N LEU A 24 0.75 -11.36 -1.62
CA LEU A 24 0.04 -10.19 -1.13
C LEU A 24 -1.33 -10.55 -0.58
N LEU A 25 -2.00 -11.51 -1.21
CA LEU A 25 -3.26 -12.10 -0.75
C LEU A 25 -3.03 -13.48 -0.13
N ASP A 26 -3.90 -13.87 0.79
CA ASP A 26 -3.96 -15.21 1.37
C ASP A 26 -4.66 -16.21 0.42
N ASN A 27 -4.81 -17.47 0.88
CA ASN A 27 -5.41 -18.53 0.06
C ASN A 27 -6.93 -18.35 -0.17
N GLU A 28 -7.57 -17.45 0.58
CA GLU A 28 -8.99 -17.13 0.50
C GLU A 28 -9.24 -15.83 -0.30
N GLY A 29 -8.17 -15.15 -0.74
CA GLY A 29 -8.23 -13.87 -1.44
C GLY A 29 -8.27 -12.66 -0.50
N GLY A 30 -8.09 -12.87 0.80
CA GLY A 30 -7.93 -11.81 1.80
C GLY A 30 -6.55 -11.18 1.78
N ILE A 31 -6.40 -9.99 2.38
CA ILE A 31 -5.09 -9.36 2.56
C ILE A 31 -4.21 -10.24 3.47
N SER A 32 -2.99 -10.55 3.04
CA SER A 32 -2.04 -11.29 3.88
C SER A 32 -1.59 -10.50 5.11
N ASP A 33 -1.25 -11.19 6.21
CA ASP A 33 -0.76 -10.55 7.44
C ASP A 33 0.42 -9.60 7.21
N GLN A 34 1.33 -9.97 6.29
CA GLN A 34 2.49 -9.12 5.96
C GLN A 34 2.08 -7.85 5.22
N LEU A 35 1.17 -7.97 4.25
CA LEU A 35 0.66 -6.80 3.54
C LEU A 35 -0.14 -5.91 4.50
N GLU A 36 -0.96 -6.47 5.38
CA GLU A 36 -1.70 -5.69 6.37
C GLU A 36 -0.77 -4.82 7.23
N VAL A 37 0.36 -5.36 7.67
CA VAL A 37 1.37 -4.60 8.43
C VAL A 37 1.97 -3.45 7.61
N CYS A 38 2.24 -3.65 6.32
CA CYS A 38 2.68 -2.58 5.42
C CYS A 38 1.58 -1.52 5.23
N LEU A 39 0.33 -1.94 5.04
CA LEU A 39 -0.81 -1.06 4.86
C LEU A 39 -1.10 -0.24 6.12
N LYS A 40 -0.90 -0.79 7.33
CA LYS A 40 -0.94 -0.02 8.58
C LYS A 40 0.07 1.12 8.57
N HIS A 41 1.29 0.86 8.11
CA HIS A 41 2.30 1.90 8.02
C HIS A 41 1.91 3.00 7.02
N ILE A 42 1.40 2.63 5.84
CA ILE A 42 0.96 3.58 4.81
C ILE A 42 -0.21 4.40 5.33
N PHE A 43 -1.27 3.76 5.80
CA PHE A 43 -2.45 4.40 6.37
C PHE A 43 -2.08 5.36 7.52
N GLY A 44 -1.16 4.94 8.39
CA GLY A 44 -0.66 5.75 9.51
C GLY A 44 -0.01 7.08 9.12
N LYS A 45 0.42 7.26 7.85
CA LYS A 45 0.96 8.53 7.35
C LYS A 45 -0.12 9.59 7.10
N TYR A 46 -1.37 9.15 6.88
CA TYR A 46 -2.47 10.01 6.40
C TYR A 46 -3.66 10.06 7.36
N CYS A 47 -3.70 9.20 8.38
CA CYS A 47 -4.87 9.04 9.24
C CYS A 47 -5.00 10.09 10.35
N ILE A 48 -6.22 10.21 10.85
CA ILE A 48 -6.59 10.98 12.03
C ILE A 48 -7.22 10.02 13.06
N PRO A 49 -6.80 10.06 14.33
CA PRO A 49 -5.62 10.77 14.84
C PRO A 49 -4.31 10.24 14.21
N PRO A 50 -3.26 11.08 14.12
CA PRO A 50 -2.00 10.69 13.51
C PRO A 50 -1.32 9.56 14.29
N ALA A 51 -0.67 8.66 13.58
CA ALA A 51 0.10 7.59 14.20
C ALA A 51 1.23 8.17 15.08
N PRO A 52 1.46 7.62 16.29
CA PRO A 52 2.54 8.07 17.14
C PRO A 52 3.88 7.85 16.45
N VAL A 53 4.62 8.94 16.24
CA VAL A 53 5.97 8.87 15.66
C VAL A 53 6.91 8.17 16.65
N PRO A 54 7.65 7.13 16.23
CA PRO A 54 8.65 6.49 17.08
C PRO A 54 9.70 7.52 17.53
N VAL A 55 9.98 7.55 18.84
CA VAL A 55 10.99 8.45 19.45
C VAL A 55 12.42 8.19 18.97
N ALA A 56 12.68 7.05 18.33
CA ALA A 56 13.95 6.78 17.66
C ALA A 56 13.81 7.16 16.18
N ALA A 57 14.73 8.00 15.69
CA ALA A 57 14.83 8.43 14.28
C ALA A 57 15.21 7.30 13.29
N ASP A 58 14.90 6.05 13.63
CA ASP A 58 15.08 4.93 12.73
C ASP A 58 13.88 4.87 11.79
N ASN A 59 14.09 5.37 10.57
CA ASN A 59 13.10 5.36 9.48
C ASN A 59 12.67 3.94 9.05
N ARG A 60 13.10 2.88 9.74
CA ARG A 60 12.65 1.49 9.50
C ARG A 60 11.55 1.05 10.45
N VAL A 61 11.19 1.84 11.46
CA VAL A 61 10.08 1.52 12.35
C VAL A 61 8.75 1.80 11.65
N LEU A 62 7.92 0.77 11.55
CA LEU A 62 6.60 0.88 10.94
C LEU A 62 5.65 1.67 11.84
N LEU A 63 4.79 2.46 11.21
CA LEU A 63 3.75 3.20 11.90
C LEU A 63 2.61 2.25 12.21
N VAL A 64 1.98 2.44 13.36
CA VAL A 64 0.77 1.72 13.75
C VAL A 64 -0.31 2.78 13.98
N PRO A 65 -1.38 2.78 13.17
CA PRO A 65 -2.45 3.74 13.36
C PRO A 65 -3.18 3.48 14.69
N PRO A 66 -3.67 4.52 15.37
CA PRO A 66 -4.52 4.36 16.54
C PRO A 66 -5.80 3.57 16.19
N GLU A 67 -6.36 2.90 17.19
CA GLU A 67 -7.65 2.22 17.01
C GLU A 67 -8.74 3.24 16.66
N GLY A 68 -9.56 2.91 15.65
CA GLY A 68 -10.61 3.80 15.15
C GLY A 68 -10.11 4.98 14.31
N ALA A 69 -8.82 5.02 13.94
CA ALA A 69 -8.32 6.04 13.02
C ALA A 69 -8.93 5.89 11.63
N TYR A 70 -9.08 7.03 10.94
CA TYR A 70 -9.71 7.15 9.62
C TYR A 70 -8.93 8.13 8.74
N LEU A 71 -9.12 8.08 7.42
CA LEU A 71 -8.65 9.12 6.51
C LEU A 71 -9.75 10.15 6.31
N SER A 72 -9.51 11.38 6.78
CA SER A 72 -10.32 12.52 6.36
C SER A 72 -10.21 12.72 4.86
N GLN A 73 -11.06 13.56 4.27
CA GLN A 73 -10.95 13.90 2.85
C GLN A 73 -9.57 14.44 2.47
N GLU A 74 -8.92 15.21 3.35
CA GLU A 74 -7.57 15.72 3.12
C GLU A 74 -6.52 14.59 3.14
N GLY A 75 -6.64 13.66 4.10
CA GLY A 75 -5.78 12.48 4.18
C GLY A 75 -5.94 11.56 2.97
N LEU A 76 -7.18 11.34 2.52
CA LEU A 76 -7.51 10.58 1.32
C LEU A 76 -6.90 11.22 0.07
N ASP A 77 -6.99 12.54 -0.07
CA ASP A 77 -6.38 13.27 -1.19
C ASP A 77 -4.87 13.23 -1.16
N ALA A 78 -4.25 13.30 0.02
CA ALA A 78 -2.81 13.17 0.16
C ALA A 78 -2.34 11.77 -0.23
N TRP A 79 -3.03 10.72 0.24
CA TRP A 79 -2.74 9.35 -0.15
C TRP A 79 -2.90 9.14 -1.67
N ALA A 80 -4.01 9.60 -2.25
CA ALA A 80 -4.26 9.47 -3.69
C ALA A 80 -3.20 10.19 -4.53
N ARG A 81 -2.69 11.35 -4.09
CA ARG A 81 -1.57 12.02 -4.75
C ARG A 81 -0.29 11.18 -4.74
N ASP A 82 0.00 10.53 -3.63
CA ASP A 82 1.24 9.77 -3.48
C ASP A 82 1.20 8.42 -4.25
N THR A 83 0.02 7.85 -4.47
CA THR A 83 -0.16 6.61 -5.24
C THR A 83 -0.44 6.87 -6.73
N ASN A 84 -1.40 7.75 -7.03
CA ASN A 84 -1.91 7.98 -8.39
C ASN A 84 -1.33 9.23 -9.06
N GLY A 85 -0.57 10.05 -8.32
CA GLY A 85 -0.06 11.35 -8.78
C GLY A 85 -1.06 12.50 -8.74
N ALA A 86 -2.34 12.22 -8.41
CA ALA A 86 -3.39 13.23 -8.29
C ALA A 86 -4.46 12.82 -7.26
N PRO A 87 -5.18 13.78 -6.66
CA PRO A 87 -6.34 13.49 -5.82
C PRO A 87 -7.44 12.76 -6.57
N PHE A 88 -8.29 12.03 -5.84
CA PHE A 88 -9.52 11.53 -6.43
C PHE A 88 -10.49 12.66 -6.79
N SER A 89 -11.25 12.43 -7.85
CA SER A 89 -12.39 13.28 -8.18
C SER A 89 -13.46 13.17 -7.08
N GLN A 90 -14.35 14.16 -7.01
CA GLN A 90 -15.47 14.11 -6.08
C GLN A 90 -16.38 12.89 -6.34
N GLU A 91 -16.59 12.54 -7.62
CA GLU A 91 -17.36 11.37 -8.03
C GLU A 91 -16.74 10.08 -7.50
N THR A 92 -15.43 9.87 -7.68
CA THR A 92 -14.74 8.70 -7.13
C THR A 92 -14.81 8.65 -5.61
N LYS A 93 -14.74 9.79 -4.92
CA LYS A 93 -14.88 9.82 -3.45
C LYS A 93 -16.28 9.40 -3.00
N GLU A 94 -17.32 9.84 -3.71
CA GLU A 94 -18.70 9.44 -3.41
C GLU A 94 -18.87 7.94 -3.60
N GLU A 95 -18.33 7.36 -4.68
CA GLU A 95 -18.31 5.91 -4.87
C GLU A 95 -17.58 5.17 -3.74
N LEU A 96 -16.42 5.67 -3.30
CA LEU A 96 -15.68 5.07 -2.18
C LEU A 96 -16.54 5.04 -0.90
N VAL A 97 -17.28 6.11 -0.62
CA VAL A 97 -18.18 6.18 0.55
C VAL A 97 -19.37 5.22 0.44
N GLU A 98 -19.89 5.00 -0.77
CA GLU A 98 -21.02 4.09 -0.99
C GLU A 98 -20.65 2.60 -0.86
N PHE A 99 -19.43 2.23 -1.24
CA PHE A 99 -19.03 0.82 -1.35
C PHE A 99 -18.08 0.34 -0.26
N LEU A 100 -17.36 1.24 0.40
CA LEU A 100 -16.33 0.88 1.37
C LEU A 100 -16.77 1.10 2.81
N ASP A 101 -16.00 0.51 3.72
CA ASP A 101 -16.14 0.75 5.14
C ASP A 101 -15.66 2.16 5.50
N VAL A 102 -16.63 3.01 5.87
CA VAL A 102 -16.43 4.40 6.28
C VAL A 102 -17.02 4.63 7.68
N THR A 103 -16.59 5.72 8.33
CA THR A 103 -17.22 6.24 9.54
C THR A 103 -18.65 6.72 9.25
N ASP A 104 -19.42 7.03 10.30
CA ASP A 104 -20.75 7.63 10.17
C ASP A 104 -20.75 8.99 9.44
N ASP A 105 -19.60 9.68 9.44
CA ASP A 105 -19.37 10.95 8.74
C ASP A 105 -18.81 10.76 7.31
N GLY A 106 -18.66 9.52 6.84
CA GLY A 106 -18.22 9.19 5.49
C GLY A 106 -16.70 9.22 5.28
N GLU A 107 -15.90 9.05 6.33
CA GLU A 107 -14.44 9.02 6.23
C GLU A 107 -13.90 7.59 6.15
N LEU A 108 -12.86 7.37 5.35
CA LEU A 108 -12.38 6.02 5.06
C LEU A 108 -11.69 5.39 6.28
N THR A 109 -12.22 4.28 6.78
CA THR A 109 -11.59 3.56 7.91
C THR A 109 -10.41 2.74 7.42
N PHE A 110 -9.59 2.22 8.35
CA PHE A 110 -8.54 1.26 7.97
C PHE A 110 -9.12 0.00 7.29
N LYS A 111 -10.32 -0.44 7.67
CA LYS A 111 -10.98 -1.58 7.02
C LYS A 111 -11.37 -1.25 5.58
N GLY A 112 -11.89 -0.04 5.32
CA GLY A 112 -12.18 0.43 3.96
C GLY A 112 -10.91 0.53 3.13
N PHE A 113 -9.81 0.98 3.73
CA PHE A 113 -8.50 1.03 3.08
C PHE A 113 -8.00 -0.37 2.67
N LEU A 114 -8.17 -1.39 3.52
CA LEU A 114 -7.85 -2.78 3.17
C LEU A 114 -8.69 -3.29 1.99
N GLN A 115 -9.98 -2.92 1.93
CA GLN A 115 -10.86 -3.31 0.82
C GLN A 115 -10.38 -2.74 -0.53
N ILE A 116 -9.87 -1.50 -0.56
CA ILE A 116 -9.28 -0.92 -1.77
C ILE A 116 -8.08 -1.76 -2.23
N TYR A 117 -7.15 -2.03 -1.33
CA TYR A 117 -5.96 -2.82 -1.66
C TYR A 117 -6.29 -4.26 -2.03
N GLN A 118 -7.34 -4.84 -1.46
CA GLN A 118 -7.80 -6.18 -1.82
C GLN A 118 -8.26 -6.18 -3.27
N LEU A 119 -9.20 -5.30 -3.62
CA LEU A 119 -9.73 -5.16 -4.98
C LEU A 119 -8.62 -4.84 -5.99
N GLN A 120 -7.75 -3.87 -5.68
CA GLN A 120 -6.61 -3.52 -6.52
C GLN A 120 -5.69 -4.72 -6.77
N THR A 121 -5.36 -5.47 -5.71
CA THR A 121 -4.45 -6.62 -5.81
C THR A 121 -5.06 -7.78 -6.60
N GLU A 122 -6.37 -8.01 -6.47
CA GLU A 122 -7.10 -9.00 -7.26
C GLU A 122 -7.12 -8.65 -8.76
N ASN A 123 -7.19 -7.37 -9.11
CA ASN A 123 -7.27 -6.89 -10.48
C ASN A 123 -5.88 -6.70 -11.15
N ASP A 124 -4.98 -5.99 -10.47
CA ASP A 124 -3.59 -5.74 -10.90
C ASP A 124 -2.63 -5.74 -9.70
N GLU A 125 -2.18 -6.93 -9.29
CA GLU A 125 -1.17 -7.10 -8.22
C GLU A 125 0.09 -6.22 -8.40
N GLU A 126 0.51 -5.95 -9.64
CA GLU A 126 1.70 -5.12 -9.87
C GLU A 126 1.44 -3.63 -9.53
N GLU A 127 0.20 -3.17 -9.54
CA GLU A 127 -0.17 -1.84 -9.04
C GLU A 127 0.08 -1.73 -7.55
N THR A 128 -0.35 -2.72 -6.76
CA THR A 128 -0.05 -2.80 -5.34
C THR A 128 1.46 -2.80 -5.08
N TRP A 129 2.25 -3.50 -5.88
CA TRP A 129 3.71 -3.46 -5.74
C TRP A 129 4.33 -2.10 -6.07
N ARG A 130 3.77 -1.34 -7.04
CA ARG A 130 4.20 0.04 -7.32
C ARG A 130 3.93 0.95 -6.14
N ASP A 131 2.73 0.87 -5.56
CA ASP A 131 2.37 1.65 -4.37
C ASP A 131 3.29 1.35 -3.19
N LEU A 132 3.50 0.07 -2.89
CA LEU A 132 4.39 -0.37 -1.82
C LEU A 132 5.81 0.19 -2.04
N SER A 133 6.32 0.15 -3.26
CA SER A 133 7.62 0.73 -3.61
C SER A 133 7.66 2.24 -3.42
N ASN A 134 6.62 2.97 -3.82
CA ASN A 134 6.51 4.42 -3.62
C ASN A 134 6.52 4.79 -2.12
N HIS A 135 5.95 3.92 -1.28
CA HIS A 135 5.98 4.07 0.17
C HIS A 135 7.23 3.51 0.86
N GLY A 136 8.21 3.03 0.10
CA GLY A 136 9.53 2.62 0.57
C GLY A 136 9.68 1.12 0.88
N PHE A 137 8.73 0.28 0.50
CA PHE A 137 8.84 -1.17 0.69
C PHE A 137 9.54 -1.85 -0.48
N ASP A 138 10.39 -2.83 -0.18
CA ASP A 138 10.96 -3.70 -1.21
C ASP A 138 10.02 -4.85 -1.61
N ARG A 139 10.44 -5.67 -2.59
CA ARG A 139 9.72 -6.86 -3.07
C ARG A 139 9.63 -8.01 -2.03
N THR A 140 10.08 -7.77 -0.80
CA THR A 140 9.96 -8.66 0.36
C THR A 140 9.14 -8.06 1.50
N LEU A 141 8.41 -6.95 1.24
CA LEU A 141 7.59 -6.22 2.21
C LEU A 141 8.40 -5.63 3.38
N ARG A 142 9.68 -5.30 3.15
CA ARG A 142 10.53 -4.64 4.13
C ARG A 142 10.71 -3.17 3.79
N LEU A 143 10.52 -2.30 4.77
CA LEU A 143 10.77 -0.88 4.63
C LEU A 143 12.27 -0.65 4.44
N VAL A 144 12.67 -0.19 3.26
CA VAL A 144 14.04 0.18 2.94
C VAL A 144 14.18 1.68 3.10
N ALA A 145 15.27 2.12 3.74
CA ALA A 145 15.59 3.54 3.81
C ALA A 145 15.84 4.02 2.38
N THR A 146 14.92 4.81 1.83
CA THR A 146 15.14 5.49 0.55
C THR A 146 16.33 6.43 0.77
N ARG A 147 17.45 6.10 0.12
CA ARG A 147 18.63 6.96 0.09
C ARG A 147 18.18 8.25 -0.60
N THR A 148 18.10 9.35 0.15
CA THR A 148 18.01 10.70 -0.41
C THR A 148 19.13 10.82 -1.44
N GLU A 149 18.78 10.84 -2.73
CA GLU A 149 19.69 11.33 -3.74
C GLU A 149 19.79 12.83 -3.51
N GLU A 150 20.77 13.22 -2.69
CA GLU A 150 21.28 14.58 -2.66
C GLU A 150 21.77 14.90 -4.07
N VAL A 151 20.95 15.64 -4.82
CA VAL A 151 21.35 16.25 -6.08
C VAL A 151 22.54 17.16 -5.77
N ASN A 152 23.74 16.64 -6.02
CA ASN A 152 24.97 17.40 -5.95
C ASN A 152 24.89 18.51 -7.00
N ASP A 153 24.61 19.72 -6.52
CA ASP A 153 24.69 20.99 -7.22
C ASP A 153 26.06 21.11 -7.89
N GLY A 154 26.10 20.81 -9.19
CA GLY A 154 27.26 21.00 -10.06
C GLY A 154 27.26 22.38 -10.72
N GLY A 155 26.83 23.42 -9.99
CA GLY A 155 26.86 24.81 -10.45
C GLY A 155 28.22 25.45 -10.19
N ALA A 156 29.20 25.20 -11.05
CA ALA A 156 30.43 26.00 -11.08
C ALA A 156 30.88 26.28 -12.51
N SER A 157 30.18 27.19 -13.18
CA SER A 157 30.71 27.93 -14.32
C SER A 157 31.84 28.84 -13.82
N ASN A 158 33.08 28.36 -13.85
CA ASN A 158 34.25 29.22 -13.74
C ASN A 158 34.63 29.71 -15.14
N ASP A 159 34.15 30.90 -15.47
CA ASP A 159 34.76 31.73 -16.51
C ASP A 159 35.66 32.77 -15.82
N PRO A 160 36.97 32.78 -16.09
CA PRO A 160 37.77 33.96 -15.85
C PRO A 160 38.30 34.52 -17.17
N GLN A 161 37.65 35.57 -17.68
CA GLN A 161 38.30 36.65 -18.42
C GLN A 161 39.02 37.59 -17.41
N PRO A 162 40.19 38.17 -17.73
CA PRO A 162 40.42 39.04 -18.91
C PRO A 162 41.45 38.55 -19.94
#